data_AF-A0A850KUT8-F1
#
_entry.id   AF-A0A850KUT8-F1
#
_cell.length_a   1.000
_cell.length_b   1.000
_cell.length_c   1.000
_cell.angle_alpha   90.00
_cell.angle_beta   90.00
_cell.angle_gamma   90.00
#
_symmetry.space_group_name_H-M   'P 1'
#
loop_
_entity.id
_entity.type
_entity.pdbx_description
1 polymer ?
#
loop_
_entity_poly.entity_id
_entity_poly.type
_entity_poly.pdbx_seq_one_letter_code
_entity_poly.pdbx_strand_id
1 'polypeptide(L)'
;MQQRLAGVEVAPIPDRLGQIMHNHLLDRLNVAGRADYRLTVALDQSTQGYGIRPDAAATQEQLTLVATVTFTKLDGEEVIFTEDMRARTAYDLVLSDFASVQQREDSARRLVLELAERIHRRLALYFTRLETADGEG
;
A
#
# COMPACT_ATOMS: atom_id res chain seq x y z
N MET A 1 -22.81 -16.78 5.39
CA MET A 1 -21.71 -17.52 4.74
C MET A 1 -20.43 -16.75 4.99
N GLN A 2 -19.43 -17.36 5.59
CA GLN A 2 -18.09 -16.75 5.71
C GLN A 2 -17.43 -16.91 4.34
N GLN A 3 -17.25 -15.80 3.63
CA GLN A 3 -16.55 -15.76 2.34
C GLN A 3 -15.14 -16.33 2.57
N ARG A 4 -14.85 -17.50 1.98
CA ARG A 4 -13.49 -18.03 1.99
C ARG A 4 -12.69 -17.21 0.97
N LEU A 5 -12.00 -16.18 1.43
CA LEU A 5 -10.96 -15.59 0.61
C LEU A 5 -9.94 -16.69 0.29
N ALA A 6 -9.57 -16.82 -0.99
CA ALA A 6 -8.50 -17.70 -1.40
C ALA A 6 -7.20 -17.30 -0.69
N GLY A 7 -6.31 -18.26 -0.41
CA GLY A 7 -5.07 -17.98 0.31
C GLY A 7 -4.18 -17.02 -0.50
N VAL A 8 -3.97 -15.80 0.00
CA VAL A 8 -3.04 -14.82 -0.59
C VAL A 8 -1.79 -14.72 0.26
N GLU A 9 -0.64 -15.15 -0.26
CA GLU A 9 0.65 -14.90 0.37
C GLU A 9 1.08 -13.46 0.12
N VAL A 10 1.33 -12.69 1.18
CA VAL A 10 1.92 -11.36 1.07
C VAL A 10 3.44 -11.50 1.15
N ALA A 11 4.12 -11.19 0.05
CA ALA A 11 5.58 -11.18 -0.01
C ALA A 11 6.14 -10.15 0.98
N PRO A 12 7.35 -10.38 1.54
CA PRO A 12 7.97 -9.42 2.44
C PRO A 12 8.20 -8.09 1.71
N ILE A 13 7.73 -7.01 2.33
CA ILE A 13 7.93 -5.65 1.83
C ILE A 13 9.07 -5.04 2.66
N PRO A 14 10.18 -4.59 2.03
CA PRO A 14 11.29 -4.00 2.76
C PRO A 14 10.90 -2.71 3.47
N ASP A 15 11.76 -2.26 4.39
CA ASP A 15 11.60 -1.03 5.18
C ASP A 15 10.48 -1.05 6.23
N ARG A 16 10.58 -0.13 7.20
CA ARG A 16 9.61 -0.01 8.30
C ARG A 16 8.19 0.24 7.79
N LEU A 17 8.05 1.06 6.74
CA LEU A 17 6.77 1.32 6.09
C LEU A 17 6.22 0.07 5.39
N GLY A 18 7.08 -0.70 4.74
CA GLY A 18 6.71 -1.98 4.15
C GLY A 18 6.26 -3.00 5.19
N GLN A 19 6.93 -3.08 6.34
CA GLN A 19 6.51 -3.96 7.43
C GLN A 19 5.14 -3.58 7.99
N ILE A 20 4.84 -2.29 8.12
CA ILE A 20 3.51 -1.82 8.55
C ILE A 20 2.45 -2.24 7.52
N MET A 21 2.75 -2.03 6.22
CA MET A 21 1.87 -2.43 5.13
C MET A 21 1.62 -3.94 5.11
N HIS A 22 2.69 -4.72 5.23
CA HIS A 22 2.68 -6.18 5.23
C HIS A 22 1.80 -6.72 6.34
N ASN A 23 2.03 -6.29 7.58
CA ASN A 23 1.22 -6.70 8.74
C ASN A 23 -0.25 -6.34 8.57
N HIS A 24 -0.54 -5.14 8.04
CA HIS A 24 -1.91 -4.69 7.81
C HIS A 24 -2.61 -5.51 6.73
N LEU A 25 -1.92 -5.84 5.63
CA LEU A 25 -2.45 -6.70 4.58
C LEU A 25 -2.66 -8.14 5.09
N LEU A 26 -1.73 -8.64 5.91
CA LEU A 26 -1.81 -9.97 6.51
C LEU A 26 -3.04 -10.12 7.40
N ASP A 27 -3.31 -9.12 8.26
CA ASP A 27 -4.50 -9.06 9.11
C ASP A 27 -5.79 -9.07 8.27
N ARG A 28 -5.83 -8.25 7.21
CA ARG A 28 -7.01 -8.11 6.34
C ARG A 28 -7.28 -9.32 5.44
N LEU A 29 -6.25 -9.99 4.96
CA LEU A 29 -6.37 -11.09 3.99
C LEU A 29 -6.60 -12.46 4.66
N ASN A 30 -6.52 -12.52 6.00
CA ASN A 30 -6.81 -13.71 6.83
C ASN A 30 -6.22 -14.99 6.22
N VAL A 31 -4.89 -15.02 6.13
CA VAL A 31 -4.09 -16.05 5.44
C VAL A 31 -4.09 -17.40 6.16
N ALA A 32 -5.25 -18.06 6.24
CA ALA A 32 -5.37 -19.40 6.77
C ALA A 32 -5.42 -20.42 5.61
N GLY A 33 -4.33 -21.17 5.40
CA GLY A 33 -4.29 -22.29 4.45
C GLY A 33 -3.12 -22.22 3.47
N ARG A 34 -3.24 -22.99 2.37
CA ARG A 34 -2.27 -22.95 1.27
C ARG A 34 -2.50 -21.69 0.44
N ALA A 35 -1.43 -20.96 0.12
CA ALA A 35 -1.51 -19.80 -0.74
C ALA A 35 -1.62 -20.24 -2.21
N ASP A 36 -2.64 -19.75 -2.90
CA ASP A 36 -2.86 -19.93 -4.34
C ASP A 36 -2.39 -18.70 -5.13
N TYR A 37 -2.25 -17.57 -4.43
CA TYR A 37 -1.85 -16.29 -5.00
C TYR A 37 -0.72 -15.67 -4.18
N ARG A 38 0.11 -14.87 -4.83
CA ARG A 38 1.16 -14.05 -4.22
C ARG A 38 0.94 -12.58 -4.52
N LEU A 39 0.93 -11.77 -3.48
CA LEU A 39 0.90 -10.32 -3.53
C LEU A 39 2.32 -9.79 -3.28
N THR A 40 2.90 -9.18 -4.31
CA THR A 40 4.17 -8.47 -4.24
C THR A 40 3.91 -6.98 -4.26
N VAL A 41 4.51 -6.24 -3.32
CA VAL A 41 4.40 -4.79 -3.25
C VAL A 41 5.79 -4.18 -3.12
N ALA A 42 6.10 -3.20 -3.96
CA ALA A 42 7.27 -2.35 -3.82
C ALA A 42 6.81 -0.94 -3.45
N LEU A 43 7.40 -0.38 -2.38
CA LEU A 43 7.11 0.98 -1.92
C LEU A 43 8.25 1.92 -2.30
N ASP A 44 7.89 3.04 -2.92
CA ASP A 44 8.79 4.16 -3.19
C ASP A 44 8.27 5.41 -2.48
N GLN A 45 9.11 6.00 -1.62
CA GLN A 45 8.80 7.22 -0.90
C GLN A 45 9.60 8.39 -1.49
N SER A 46 8.89 9.45 -1.86
CA SER A 46 9.50 10.70 -2.33
C SER A 46 8.94 11.89 -1.56
N THR A 47 9.79 12.89 -1.29
CA THR A 47 9.41 14.10 -0.57
C THR A 47 9.84 15.32 -1.38
N GLN A 48 8.92 16.26 -1.57
CA GLN A 48 9.16 17.47 -2.34
C GLN A 48 8.78 18.70 -1.50
N GLY A 49 9.75 19.58 -1.26
CA GLY A 49 9.54 20.86 -0.61
C GLY A 49 8.96 21.88 -1.58
N TYR A 50 7.93 22.62 -1.14
CA TYR A 50 7.33 23.72 -1.89
C TYR A 50 7.55 25.04 -1.12
N GLY A 51 8.18 26.00 -1.79
CA GLY A 51 8.42 27.35 -1.27
C GLY A 51 8.97 28.25 -2.37
N ILE A 52 8.16 29.19 -2.85
CA ILE A 52 8.60 30.19 -3.82
C ILE A 52 9.18 31.37 -3.04
N ARG A 53 10.47 31.32 -2.72
CA ARG A 53 11.31 32.51 -2.52
C ARG A 53 12.79 32.11 -2.47
N PRO A 54 13.68 32.84 -3.16
CA PRO A 54 15.11 32.50 -3.24
C PRO A 54 15.87 32.57 -1.90
N ASP A 55 15.27 33.16 -0.85
CA ASP A 55 15.92 33.41 0.45
C ASP A 55 15.14 32.88 1.67
N ALA A 56 14.09 32.06 1.47
CA ALA A 56 13.24 31.58 2.57
C ALA A 56 13.13 30.05 2.58
N ALA A 57 13.17 29.46 3.79
CA ALA A 57 12.89 28.04 4.00
C ALA A 57 11.53 27.63 3.38
N ALA A 58 11.44 26.41 2.86
CA ALA A 58 10.17 25.86 2.37
C ALA A 58 9.10 25.97 3.47
N THR A 59 7.91 26.45 3.12
CA THR A 59 6.80 26.62 4.07
C THR A 59 5.90 25.39 4.09
N GLN A 60 5.93 24.58 3.01
CA GLN A 60 5.17 23.34 2.91
C GLN A 60 6.03 22.23 2.31
N GLU A 61 5.78 21.00 2.75
CA GLU A 61 6.40 19.80 2.21
C GLU A 61 5.32 18.81 1.81
N GLN A 62 5.47 18.21 0.62
CA GLN A 62 4.60 17.15 0.13
C GLN A 62 5.33 15.83 0.16
N LEU A 63 4.77 14.91 0.92
CA LEU A 63 5.16 13.51 0.93
C LEU A 63 4.31 12.76 -0.10
N THR A 64 4.98 12.02 -0.98
CA THR A 64 4.35 11.13 -1.97
C THR A 64 4.85 9.72 -1.73
N LEU A 65 3.93 8.76 -1.67
CA LEU A 65 4.20 7.34 -1.56
C LEU A 65 3.60 6.63 -2.76
N VAL A 66 4.39 5.81 -3.43
CA VAL A 66 3.97 5.00 -4.58
C VAL A 66 4.13 3.53 -4.21
N ALA A 67 3.05 2.77 -4.32
CA ALA A 67 3.04 1.33 -4.18
C ALA A 67 2.88 0.69 -5.57
N THR A 68 3.91 0.02 -6.07
CA THR A 68 3.80 -0.83 -7.25
C THR A 68 3.35 -2.22 -6.78
N VAL A 69 2.16 -2.63 -7.21
CA VAL A 69 1.48 -3.81 -6.74
C VAL A 69 1.42 -4.82 -7.86
N THR A 70 1.95 -6.02 -7.63
CA THR A 70 1.88 -7.15 -8.56
C THR A 70 1.18 -8.31 -7.89
N PHE A 71 0.11 -8.79 -8.51
CA PHE A 71 -0.67 -9.93 -8.03
C PHE A 71 -0.49 -11.10 -8.99
N THR A 72 0.04 -12.20 -8.47
CA THR A 72 0.45 -13.37 -9.26
C THR A 72 -0.26 -14.61 -8.76
N LYS A 73 -0.76 -15.45 -9.66
CA LYS A 73 -1.26 -16.79 -9.34
C LYS A 73 -0.07 -17.74 -9.25
N LEU A 74 0.06 -18.46 -8.15
CA LEU A 74 1.18 -19.38 -7.91
C LEU A 74 1.10 -20.63 -8.79
N ASP A 75 -0.11 -21.02 -9.16
CA ASP A 75 -0.37 -22.03 -10.19
C ASP A 75 -0.03 -21.46 -11.56
N GLY A 76 1.09 -21.90 -12.14
CA GLY A 76 1.58 -21.46 -13.45
C GLY A 76 2.34 -20.13 -13.46
N GLU A 77 2.51 -19.48 -12.30
CA GLU A 77 3.25 -18.22 -12.15
C GLU A 77 2.70 -17.07 -13.02
N GLU A 78 1.38 -17.03 -13.19
CA GLU A 78 0.69 -16.08 -14.05
C GLU A 78 0.45 -14.74 -13.32
N VAL A 79 0.89 -13.63 -13.92
CA VAL A 79 0.60 -12.29 -13.40
C VAL A 79 -0.84 -11.91 -13.75
N ILE A 80 -1.70 -11.84 -12.72
CA ILE A 80 -3.11 -11.44 -12.87
C ILE A 80 -3.20 -9.94 -13.16
N PHE A 81 -2.48 -9.11 -12.39
CA PHE A 81 -2.40 -7.68 -12.64
C PHE A 81 -1.12 -7.07 -12.05
N THR A 82 -0.71 -5.94 -12.62
CA THR A 82 0.28 -5.03 -12.04
C THR A 82 -0.25 -3.61 -12.12
N GLU A 83 -0.29 -2.89 -10.99
CA GLU A 83 -0.81 -1.51 -10.92
C GLU A 83 -0.02 -0.63 -9.94
N ASP A 84 0.10 0.65 -10.28
CA ASP A 84 0.74 1.67 -9.46
C ASP A 84 -0.30 2.45 -8.64
N MET A 85 -0.24 2.33 -7.32
CA MET A 85 -1.11 3.06 -6.40
C MET A 85 -0.33 4.18 -5.71
N ARG A 86 -0.71 5.43 -5.99
CA ARG A 86 -0.08 6.62 -5.40
C ARG A 86 -0.96 7.24 -4.31
N ALA A 87 -0.34 7.68 -3.22
CA ALA A 87 -0.95 8.46 -2.16
C ALA A 87 -0.02 9.63 -1.81
N ARG A 88 -0.58 10.81 -1.51
CA ARG A 88 0.20 12.01 -1.19
C ARG A 88 -0.46 12.82 -0.09
N THR A 89 0.36 13.48 0.71
CA THR A 89 -0.10 14.42 1.74
C THR A 89 0.86 15.58 1.83
N ALA A 90 0.33 16.77 2.08
CA ALA A 90 1.10 17.99 2.28
C ALA A 90 0.95 18.46 3.73
N TYR A 91 2.03 18.93 4.33
CA TYR A 91 2.04 19.48 5.68
C TYR A 91 2.85 20.77 5.74
N ASP A 92 2.51 21.62 6.72
CA ASP A 92 3.19 22.88 7.00
C ASP A 92 4.50 22.60 7.76
N LEU A 93 5.58 23.28 7.36
CA LEU A 93 6.88 23.15 7.99
C LEU A 93 6.97 24.10 9.20
N VAL A 94 6.78 23.56 10.40
CA VAL A 94 7.02 24.31 11.64
C VAL A 94 8.52 24.46 11.85
N LEU A 95 9.00 25.67 12.16
CA LEU A 95 10.42 26.07 12.30
C LEU A 95 11.28 25.24 13.28
N SER A 96 10.70 24.30 14.04
CA SER A 96 11.45 23.35 14.86
C SER A 96 11.68 22.04 14.11
N ASP A 97 12.95 21.80 13.76
CA ASP A 97 13.47 20.62 13.07
C ASP A 97 12.91 19.29 13.63
N PHE A 98 12.79 19.18 14.96
CA PHE A 98 12.33 17.95 15.65
C PHE A 98 10.83 17.66 15.50
N ALA A 99 9.97 18.68 15.44
CA ALA A 99 8.53 18.51 15.28
C ALA A 99 8.19 17.98 13.87
N SER A 100 9.02 18.35 12.88
CA SER A 100 8.85 17.95 11.48
C SER A 100 9.06 16.45 11.23
N VAL A 101 10.00 15.82 11.94
CA VAL A 101 10.32 14.38 11.75
C VAL A 101 9.18 13.50 12.20
N GLN A 102 8.66 13.74 13.41
CA GLN A 102 7.53 12.96 13.94
C GLN A 102 6.28 13.11 13.08
N GLN A 103 6.01 14.33 12.60
CA GLN A 103 4.87 14.62 11.73
C GLN A 103 5.01 13.93 10.36
N ARG A 104 6.23 13.88 9.81
CA ARG A 104 6.56 13.18 8.56
C ARG A 104 6.37 11.67 8.71
N GLU A 105 6.91 11.08 9.78
CA GLU A 105 6.75 9.64 10.04
C GLU A 105 5.28 9.25 10.20
N ASP A 106 4.53 10.01 10.99
CA ASP A 106 3.11 9.78 11.23
C ASP A 106 2.29 9.93 9.94
N SER A 107 2.62 10.91 9.11
CA SER A 107 2.02 11.10 7.78
C SER A 107 2.36 9.95 6.82
N ALA A 108 3.60 9.48 6.82
CA ALA A 108 4.02 8.33 6.00
C ALA A 108 3.27 7.05 6.42
N ARG A 109 3.12 6.81 7.72
CA ARG A 109 2.34 5.67 8.25
C ARG A 109 0.88 5.74 7.78
N ARG A 110 0.24 6.92 7.85
CA ARG A 110 -1.13 7.09 7.33
C ARG A 110 -1.23 6.76 5.84
N LEU A 111 -0.31 7.26 5.02
CA LEU A 111 -0.32 6.99 3.57
C LEU A 111 -0.15 5.50 3.27
N VAL A 112 0.74 4.81 3.99
CA VAL A 112 0.91 3.36 3.87
C VAL A 112 -0.40 2.62 4.17
N LEU A 113 -1.06 2.96 5.27
CA LEU A 113 -2.32 2.30 5.67
C LEU A 113 -3.43 2.57 4.65
N GLU A 114 -3.50 3.77 4.08
CA GLU A 114 -4.43 4.10 3.00
C GLU A 114 -4.18 3.21 1.77
N LEU A 115 -2.91 3.07 1.34
CA LEU A 115 -2.54 2.23 0.20
C LEU A 115 -2.85 0.75 0.48
N ALA A 116 -2.56 0.26 1.68
CA ALA A 116 -2.89 -1.11 2.09
C ALA A 116 -4.39 -1.39 1.97
N GLU A 117 -5.24 -0.48 2.46
CA GLU A 117 -6.70 -0.62 2.36
C GLU A 117 -7.20 -0.57 0.91
N ARG A 118 -6.58 0.25 0.06
CA ARG A 118 -6.89 0.31 -1.38
C ARG A 118 -6.56 -1.01 -2.08
N ILE A 119 -5.41 -1.60 -1.75
CA ILE A 119 -5.00 -2.90 -2.28
C ILE A 119 -5.94 -4.00 -1.81
N HIS A 120 -6.28 -4.03 -0.52
CA HIS A 120 -7.25 -5.00 0.01
C HIS A 120 -8.59 -4.90 -0.72
N ARG A 121 -9.13 -3.69 -0.93
CA ARG A 121 -10.38 -3.51 -1.72
C ARG A 121 -10.25 -3.99 -3.16
N ARG A 122 -9.11 -3.72 -3.81
CA ARG A 122 -8.85 -4.19 -5.18
C ARG A 122 -8.87 -5.72 -5.27
N LEU A 123 -8.24 -6.40 -4.31
CA LEU A 123 -8.23 -7.86 -4.21
C LEU A 123 -9.61 -8.43 -3.89
N ALA A 124 -10.33 -7.83 -2.93
CA ALA A 124 -11.70 -8.24 -2.60
C ALA A 124 -12.62 -8.19 -3.83
N LEU A 125 -12.54 -7.11 -4.62
CA LEU A 125 -13.29 -6.98 -5.88
C LEU A 125 -12.91 -8.04 -6.92
N TYR A 126 -11.63 -8.43 -6.98
CA TYR A 126 -11.18 -9.50 -7.86
C TYR A 126 -11.80 -10.85 -7.45
N PHE A 127 -11.74 -11.21 -6.17
CA PHE A 127 -12.29 -12.48 -5.67
C PHE A 127 -13.82 -12.55 -5.82
N THR A 128 -14.54 -11.47 -5.53
CA THR A 128 -16.00 -11.43 -5.73
C THR A 128 -16.39 -11.67 -7.20
N ARG A 129 -15.60 -11.14 -8.16
CA ARG A 129 -15.86 -11.40 -9.58
C ARG A 129 -15.56 -12.85 -9.98
N LEU A 130 -14.51 -13.44 -9.41
CA LEU A 130 -14.16 -14.83 -9.66
C LEU A 130 -15.25 -15.79 -9.14
N GLU A 131 -15.78 -15.55 -7.93
CA GLU A 131 -16.89 -16.34 -7.36
C GLU A 131 -18.16 -16.27 -8.21
N THR A 132 -18.45 -15.10 -8.79
CA THR A 132 -19.65 -14.92 -9.63
C THR A 132 -19.52 -15.67 -10.96
N ALA A 133 -18.32 -15.71 -11.55
CA ALA A 133 -18.06 -16.41 -12.80
C ALA A 133 -18.09 -17.95 -12.66
N ASP A 134 -17.79 -18.48 -11.47
CA ASP A 134 -17.80 -19.93 -11.18
C ASP A 134 -19.21 -20.44 -10.80
N GLY A 135 -20.09 -19.56 -10.31
CA GLY A 135 -21.45 -19.90 -9.88
C GLY A 135 -22.55 -19.84 -10.95
N GLU A 136 -22.23 -19.40 -12.17
CA GLU A 136 -23.13 -19.38 -13.32
C GLU A 136 -22.79 -20.53 -14.29
N GLY A 137 -23.04 -21.78 -13.86
CA GLY A 137 -22.81 -23.00 -14.65
C GLY A 137 -23.86 -24.07 -14.39
#